data_AF-A0A7R9WWZ9-F1
#
_entry.id   AF-A0A7R9WWZ9-F1
#
_cell.length_a   1.000
_cell.length_b   1.000
_cell.length_c   1.000
_cell.angle_alpha   90.00
_cell.angle_beta   90.00
_cell.angle_gamma   90.00
#
_symmetry.space_group_name_H-M   'P 1'
#
loop_
_entity.id
_entity.type
_entity.pdbx_description
1 polymer ?
#
loop_
_entity_poly.entity_id
_entity_poly.type
_entity_poly.pdbx_seq_one_letter_code
_entity_poly.pdbx_strand_id
1 'polypeptide(L)'
;QIDRASKKQDQLRKEEQRKQKPDQEQKQKQQYTMASSGSGYDLSASTFSPDGRIFQVEYASKAVENAGLVLGVKGKDGVVLGVAKPIHHKMVVPTTGSYKRIHTCDHHVGMASTGFLPDFRVLVQGAV
;
A
#
# COMPACT_ATOMS: atom_id res chain seq x y z
N GLN A 1 26.09 31.85 22.56
CA GLN A 1 25.04 31.74 21.52
C GLN A 1 24.76 30.29 21.09
N ILE A 2 25.72 29.35 21.24
CA ILE A 2 25.61 27.93 20.83
C ILE A 2 24.56 27.13 21.63
N ASP A 3 24.37 27.44 22.91
CA ASP A 3 23.50 26.67 23.82
C ASP A 3 21.98 26.80 23.53
N ARG A 4 21.56 27.90 22.88
CA ARG A 4 20.15 28.12 22.51
C ARG A 4 19.74 27.37 21.24
N ALA A 5 20.67 27.13 20.32
CA ALA A 5 20.39 26.42 19.08
C ALA A 5 20.18 24.92 19.32
N SER A 6 20.99 24.32 20.20
CA SER A 6 20.87 22.91 20.59
C SER A 6 19.53 22.61 21.28
N LYS A 7 19.14 23.46 22.26
CA LYS A 7 17.84 23.35 22.95
C LYS A 7 16.64 23.44 22.01
N LYS A 8 16.75 24.25 20.94
CA LYS A 8 15.69 24.39 19.93
C LYS A 8 15.60 23.16 19.03
N GLN A 9 16.72 22.54 18.66
CA GLN A 9 16.73 21.26 17.93
C GLN A 9 16.15 20.12 18.77
N ASP A 10 16.46 20.07 20.06
CA ASP A 10 15.90 19.05 20.97
C ASP A 10 14.39 19.19 21.16
N GLN A 11 13.87 20.42 21.21
CA GLN A 11 12.43 20.68 21.25
C GLN A 11 11.73 20.24 19.95
N LEU A 12 12.29 20.61 18.79
CA LEU A 12 11.73 20.21 17.50
C LEU A 12 11.70 18.68 17.33
N ARG A 13 12.77 17.99 17.75
CA ARG A 13 12.84 16.53 17.70
C ARG A 13 11.83 15.87 18.65
N LYS A 14 11.59 16.45 19.82
CA LYS A 14 10.55 15.98 20.76
C LYS A 14 9.13 16.23 20.24
N GLU A 15 8.88 17.32 19.53
CA GLU A 15 7.60 17.60 18.89
C GLU A 15 7.32 16.66 17.71
N GLU A 16 8.31 16.39 16.86
CA GLU A 16 8.20 15.40 15.79
C GLU A 16 7.93 13.99 16.33
N GLN A 17 8.62 13.59 17.40
CA GLN A 17 8.37 12.32 18.07
C GLN A 17 6.96 12.26 18.69
N ARG A 18 6.46 13.37 19.27
CA ARG A 18 5.08 13.45 19.78
C ARG A 18 4.03 13.37 18.68
N LYS A 19 4.30 13.91 17.49
CA LYS A 19 3.42 13.81 16.31
C LYS A 19 3.42 12.41 15.70
N GLN A 20 4.54 11.68 15.76
CA GLN A 20 4.63 10.30 15.24
C GLN A 20 4.08 9.24 16.20
N LYS A 21 4.06 9.50 17.51
CA LYS A 21 3.50 8.60 18.53
C LYS A 21 2.04 8.15 18.26
N PRO A 22 1.07 9.04 17.97
CA PRO A 22 -0.32 8.63 17.72
C PRO A 22 -0.46 7.74 16.48
N ASP A 23 0.28 8.03 15.40
CA ASP A 23 0.28 7.20 14.18
C ASP A 23 0.90 5.82 14.43
N GLN A 24 1.97 5.75 15.21
CA GLN A 24 2.61 4.49 15.59
C GLN A 24 1.72 3.67 16.52
N GLU A 25 1.05 4.30 17.49
CA GLU A 25 0.15 3.62 18.42
C GLU A 25 -1.13 3.14 17.71
N GLN A 26 -1.66 3.90 16.75
CA GLN A 26 -2.79 3.47 15.92
C GLN A 26 -2.39 2.30 15.01
N LYS A 27 -1.22 2.36 14.36
CA LYS A 27 -0.68 1.23 13.58
C LYS A 27 -0.45 0.00 14.46
N GLN A 28 0.05 0.19 15.67
CA GLN A 28 0.28 -0.90 16.62
C GLN A 28 -1.05 -1.49 17.13
N LYS A 29 -2.09 -0.68 17.40
CA LYS A 29 -3.44 -1.15 17.74
C LYS A 29 -4.09 -1.88 16.57
N GLN A 30 -4.01 -1.36 15.35
CA GLN A 30 -4.49 -2.05 14.13
C GLN A 30 -3.73 -3.35 13.84
N GLN A 31 -2.46 -3.42 14.24
CA GLN A 31 -1.66 -4.64 14.15
C GLN A 31 -2.08 -5.66 15.22
N TYR A 32 -2.35 -5.21 16.45
CA TYR A 32 -2.85 -6.06 17.55
C TYR A 32 -4.26 -6.60 17.29
N THR A 33 -5.14 -5.84 16.64
CA THR A 33 -6.47 -6.33 16.21
C THR A 33 -6.39 -7.42 15.14
N MET A 34 -5.24 -7.58 14.47
CA MET A 34 -5.05 -8.54 13.38
C MET A 34 -3.95 -9.57 13.64
N ALA A 35 -3.47 -9.67 14.88
CA ALA A 35 -2.82 -10.89 15.29
C ALA A 35 -3.88 -12.01 15.23
N SER A 36 -3.62 -13.03 14.42
CA SER A 36 -4.37 -14.29 14.38
C SER A 36 -4.78 -14.61 15.81
N SER A 37 -6.08 -14.60 16.10
CA SER A 37 -6.56 -14.71 17.48
C SER A 37 -6.35 -16.12 18.07
N GLY A 38 -5.41 -16.91 17.54
CA GLY A 38 -5.18 -18.31 17.88
C GLY A 38 -6.40 -19.20 17.63
N SER A 39 -7.43 -18.64 16.99
CA SER A 39 -8.77 -19.21 16.90
C SER A 39 -8.95 -20.11 15.68
N GLY A 40 -7.97 -20.13 14.76
CA GLY A 40 -7.96 -20.98 13.59
C GLY A 40 -8.84 -20.52 12.42
N TYR A 41 -9.58 -19.42 12.58
CA TYR A 41 -10.51 -18.91 11.55
C TYR A 41 -9.80 -18.28 10.34
N ASP A 42 -8.50 -18.03 10.42
CA ASP A 42 -7.69 -17.50 9.32
C ASP A 42 -6.89 -18.57 8.56
N LEU A 43 -7.04 -19.86 8.88
CA LEU A 43 -6.29 -20.92 8.21
C LEU A 43 -6.79 -21.24 6.79
N SER A 44 -8.03 -20.89 6.47
CA SER A 44 -8.64 -21.12 5.15
C SER A 44 -9.24 -19.82 4.60
N ALA A 45 -9.17 -19.64 3.29
CA ALA A 45 -9.72 -18.47 2.59
C ALA A 45 -11.26 -18.42 2.56
N SER A 46 -11.92 -19.53 2.87
CA SER A 46 -13.40 -19.64 2.85
C SER A 46 -14.03 -19.71 4.24
N THR A 47 -13.24 -19.63 5.30
CA THR A 47 -13.75 -19.69 6.67
C THR A 47 -14.22 -18.32 7.13
N PHE A 48 -15.45 -18.25 7.61
CA PHE A 48 -15.97 -17.09 8.32
C PHE A 48 -15.61 -17.16 9.80
N SER A 49 -15.19 -16.05 10.36
CA SER A 49 -15.05 -15.88 11.80
C SER A 49 -16.43 -15.79 12.49
N PRO A 50 -16.53 -15.94 13.82
CA PRO A 50 -17.80 -15.82 14.55
C PRO A 50 -18.50 -14.47 14.39
N ASP A 51 -17.75 -13.42 14.08
CA ASP A 51 -18.23 -12.07 13.75
C ASP A 51 -18.50 -11.87 12.25
N GLY A 52 -18.43 -12.93 11.43
CA GLY A 52 -18.84 -12.94 10.03
C GLY A 52 -17.79 -12.40 9.04
N ARG A 53 -16.52 -12.32 9.42
CA ARG A 53 -15.44 -11.78 8.60
C ARG A 53 -14.60 -12.88 7.97
N ILE A 54 -13.93 -12.54 6.87
CA ILE A 54 -12.92 -13.39 6.23
C ILE A 54 -11.57 -12.72 6.44
N PHE A 55 -10.81 -13.19 7.43
CA PHE A 55 -9.53 -12.57 7.80
C PHE A 55 -8.51 -12.57 6.66
N GLN A 56 -8.56 -13.56 5.76
CA GLN A 56 -7.69 -13.60 4.58
C GLN A 56 -7.90 -12.39 3.63
N VAL A 57 -9.13 -11.88 3.51
CA VAL A 57 -9.41 -10.69 2.69
C VAL A 57 -8.83 -9.42 3.34
N GLU A 58 -8.86 -9.36 4.67
CA GLU A 58 -8.27 -8.25 5.41
C GLU A 58 -6.75 -8.26 5.36
N TYR A 59 -6.14 -9.45 5.43
CA TYR A 59 -4.70 -9.61 5.21
C TYR A 59 -4.29 -9.16 3.81
N ALA A 60 -5.05 -9.53 2.78
CA ALA A 60 -4.83 -9.06 1.41
C ALA A 60 -4.94 -7.53 1.32
N SER A 61 -5.94 -6.94 1.97
CA SER A 61 -6.11 -5.47 2.01
C SER A 61 -4.91 -4.78 2.65
N LYS A 62 -4.39 -5.32 3.77
CA LYS A 62 -3.16 -4.81 4.41
C LYS A 62 -1.92 -4.95 3.53
N ALA A 63 -1.82 -6.01 2.73
CA ALA A 63 -0.72 -6.16 1.77
C ALA A 63 -0.77 -5.05 0.70
N VAL A 64 -1.96 -4.66 0.27
CA VAL A 64 -2.17 -3.55 -0.68
C VAL A 64 -1.86 -2.19 -0.06
N GLU A 65 -2.24 -1.95 1.20
CA GLU A 65 -1.94 -0.70 1.92
C GLU A 65 -0.43 -0.43 2.04
N ASN A 66 0.38 -1.48 2.16
CA ASN A 66 1.84 -1.38 2.25
C ASN A 66 2.55 -1.39 0.88
N ALA A 67 1.79 -1.49 -0.22
CA ALA A 67 2.35 -1.51 -1.56
C ALA A 67 2.55 -0.10 -2.15
N GLY A 68 3.12 -0.03 -3.35
CA GLY A 68 3.45 1.24 -3.99
C GLY A 68 2.22 2.05 -4.42
N LEU A 69 2.27 3.37 -4.29
CA LEU A 69 1.17 4.28 -4.60
C LEU A 69 0.68 4.20 -6.06
N VAL A 70 -0.64 4.21 -6.21
CA VAL A 70 -1.37 4.39 -7.47
C VAL A 70 -2.48 5.41 -7.24
N LEU A 71 -2.72 6.26 -8.23
CA LEU A 71 -3.79 7.26 -8.20
C LEU A 71 -4.48 7.36 -9.56
N GLY A 72 -5.76 7.68 -9.53
CA GLY A 72 -6.56 7.98 -10.70
C GLY A 72 -7.26 9.31 -10.51
N VAL A 73 -7.18 10.19 -11.51
CA VAL A 73 -7.89 11.47 -11.50
C VAL A 73 -8.89 11.47 -12.65
N LYS A 74 -10.17 11.66 -12.31
CA LYS A 74 -11.25 11.78 -13.28
C LYS A 74 -11.48 13.26 -13.62
N GLY A 75 -11.25 13.61 -14.88
CA GLY A 75 -11.55 14.92 -15.44
C GLY A 75 -12.94 14.98 -16.10
N LYS A 76 -13.20 16.05 -16.83
CA LYS A 76 -14.41 16.20 -17.66
C LYS A 76 -14.37 15.27 -18.88
N ASP A 77 -13.21 15.24 -19.55
CA ASP A 77 -13.06 14.60 -20.86
C ASP A 77 -12.33 13.24 -20.79
N GLY A 78 -11.97 12.77 -19.60
CA GLY A 78 -11.26 11.50 -19.47
C GLY A 78 -10.72 11.22 -18.06
N VAL A 79 -9.88 10.20 -17.98
CA VAL A 79 -9.25 9.73 -16.73
C VAL A 79 -7.75 9.64 -16.93
N VAL A 80 -6.99 10.07 -15.93
CA VAL A 80 -5.52 9.92 -15.88
C VAL A 80 -5.17 8.95 -14.76
N LEU A 81 -4.37 7.93 -15.09
CA LEU A 81 -3.82 6.98 -14.12
C LEU A 81 -2.34 7.27 -13.90
N GLY A 82 -1.93 7.36 -12.63
CA GLY A 82 -0.56 7.60 -12.20
C GLY A 82 -0.09 6.51 -11.25
N VAL A 83 1.16 6.06 -11.42
CA VAL A 83 1.77 5.05 -10.55
C VAL A 83 3.15 5.51 -10.09
N ALA A 84 3.39 5.50 -8.79
CA ALA A 84 4.72 5.68 -8.24
C ALA A 84 5.56 4.41 -8.45
N LYS A 85 6.73 4.57 -9.07
CA LYS A 85 7.69 3.47 -9.32
C LYS A 85 9.04 3.82 -8.70
N PRO A 86 9.24 3.57 -7.40
CA PRO A 86 10.55 3.77 -6.79
C PRO A 86 11.56 2.79 -7.42
N ILE A 87 12.67 3.32 -7.93
CA ILE A 87 13.76 2.51 -8.47
C ILE A 87 14.77 2.30 -7.35
N HIS A 88 14.82 1.08 -6.82
CA HIS A 88 15.71 0.75 -5.69
C HIS A 88 17.17 0.51 -6.11
N HIS A 89 17.41 0.14 -7.38
CA HIS A 89 18.74 -0.19 -7.87
C HIS A 89 19.00 0.43 -9.25
N LYS A 90 20.22 0.94 -9.44
CA LYS A 90 20.68 1.58 -10.68
C LYS A 90 20.72 0.64 -11.90
N MET A 91 20.70 -0.68 -11.66
CA MET A 91 20.71 -1.70 -12.69
C MET A 91 19.33 -1.97 -13.30
N VAL A 92 18.27 -1.44 -12.70
CA VAL A 92 16.92 -1.57 -13.26
C VAL A 92 16.82 -0.63 -14.45
N VAL A 93 16.69 -1.21 -15.63
CA VAL A 93 16.45 -0.44 -16.85
C VAL A 93 14.99 0.04 -16.83
N PRO A 94 14.72 1.36 -16.76
CA PRO A 94 13.35 1.86 -16.65
C PRO A 94 12.52 1.58 -17.90
N THR A 95 13.18 1.40 -19.04
CA THR A 95 12.58 1.26 -20.38
C THR A 95 12.23 -0.17 -20.76
N THR A 96 12.68 -1.21 -20.05
CA THR A 96 12.50 -2.61 -20.49
C THR A 96 11.09 -3.17 -20.30
N GLY A 97 10.11 -2.37 -19.87
CA GLY A 97 8.73 -2.84 -19.65
C GLY A 97 8.58 -3.86 -18.51
N SER A 98 9.69 -4.31 -17.91
CA SER A 98 9.75 -5.36 -16.87
C SER A 98 8.96 -4.99 -15.62
N TYR A 99 8.79 -3.69 -15.34
CA TYR A 99 8.06 -3.14 -14.19
C TYR A 99 6.84 -2.29 -14.60
N LYS A 100 6.12 -2.72 -15.65
CA LYS A 100 4.89 -2.06 -16.11
C LYS A 100 3.73 -2.35 -15.15
N ARG A 101 3.25 -1.28 -14.49
CA ARG A 101 2.11 -1.29 -13.55
C ARG A 101 0.82 -0.67 -14.12
N ILE A 102 0.88 -0.14 -15.34
CA ILE A 102 -0.28 0.41 -16.07
C ILE A 102 -0.38 -0.37 -17.37
N HIS A 103 -1.53 -0.98 -17.66
CA HIS A 103 -1.77 -1.76 -18.86
C HIS A 103 -3.04 -1.26 -19.56
N THR A 104 -3.03 -1.33 -20.88
CA THR A 104 -4.21 -1.06 -21.71
C THR A 104 -4.92 -2.40 -21.87
N CYS A 105 -6.17 -2.47 -21.42
CA CYS A 105 -6.98 -3.69 -21.53
C CYS A 105 -7.82 -3.67 -22.81
N ASP A 106 -8.35 -2.50 -23.16
CA ASP A 106 -9.06 -2.27 -24.42
C ASP A 106 -8.80 -0.82 -24.91
N HIS A 107 -9.25 -0.48 -26.11
CA HIS A 107 -9.13 0.84 -26.72
C HIS A 107 -9.61 1.99 -25.83
N HIS A 108 -10.56 1.73 -24.94
CA HIS A 108 -11.18 2.72 -24.06
C HIS A 108 -10.96 2.44 -22.56
N VAL A 109 -10.21 1.38 -22.21
CA VAL A 109 -10.03 0.93 -20.81
C VAL A 109 -8.56 0.69 -20.51
N GLY A 110 -8.07 1.31 -19.43
CA GLY A 110 -6.76 1.06 -18.87
C GLY A 110 -6.86 0.63 -17.40
N MET A 111 -5.94 -0.23 -16.97
CA MET A 111 -5.82 -0.68 -15.59
C MET A 111 -4.48 -0.29 -15.00
N ALA A 112 -4.47 0.19 -13.76
CA ALA A 112 -3.27 0.45 -12.98
C ALA A 112 -3.33 -0.31 -11.67
N SER A 113 -2.21 -0.86 -11.20
CA SER A 113 -2.21 -1.78 -10.06
C SER A 113 -1.31 -1.38 -8.90
N THR A 114 -1.82 -1.63 -7.70
CA THR A 114 -1.08 -1.70 -6.43
C THR A 114 -1.23 -3.09 -5.82
N GLY A 115 -0.36 -3.43 -4.87
CA GLY A 115 -0.23 -4.77 -4.32
C GLY A 115 0.76 -5.64 -5.11
N PHE A 116 0.45 -6.93 -5.22
CA PHE A 116 1.35 -7.92 -5.79
C PHE A 116 1.25 -7.95 -7.33
N LEU A 117 2.36 -7.64 -8.00
CA LEU A 117 2.38 -7.46 -9.45
C LEU A 117 2.06 -8.74 -10.26
N PRO A 118 2.52 -9.95 -9.87
CA PRO A 118 2.16 -11.18 -10.57
C PRO A 118 0.65 -11.45 -10.61
N ASP A 119 -0.05 -11.28 -9.50
CA ASP A 119 -1.51 -11.46 -9.43
C ASP A 119 -2.22 -10.52 -10.40
N PHE A 120 -1.79 -9.26 -10.43
CA PHE A 120 -2.33 -8.29 -11.37
C PHE A 120 -2.09 -8.65 -12.84
N ARG A 121 -0.95 -9.26 -13.20
CA ARG A 121 -0.72 -9.70 -14.57
C ARG A 121 -1.74 -10.75 -15.01
N VAL A 122 -2.10 -11.67 -14.11
CA VAL A 122 -3.17 -12.65 -14.37
C VAL A 122 -4.52 -11.96 -14.55
N LEU A 123 -4.82 -10.96 -13.71
CA LEU A 123 -6.06 -10.18 -13.84
C LEU A 123 -6.14 -9.42 -15.18
N VAL A 124 -5.05 -8.77 -15.60
CA VAL A 124 -4.98 -8.07 -16.88
C VAL A 124 -5.15 -9.06 -18.03
N GLN A 125 -4.51 -10.22 -17.96
CA GLN A 125 -4.60 -11.24 -19.00
C GLN A 125 -6.03 -11.80 -19.15
N GLY A 126 -6.80 -11.88 -18.07
CA GLY A 126 -8.21 -12.29 -18.13
C GLY A 126 -9.19 -11.16 -18.48
N ALA A 127 -8.74 -9.90 -18.44
CA ALA A 127 -9.54 -8.73 -18.80
C ALA A 127 -9.39 -8.34 -20.28
N VAL A 128 -8.41 -8.92 -20.99
CA VAL A 128 -8.18 -8.82 -22.44
C VAL A 128 -8.85 -10.01 -23.12
#